data_AF-A0A3N5G070-F1
#
_entry.id   AF-A0A3N5G070-F1
#
_cell.length_a   1.000
_cell.length_b   1.000
_cell.length_c   1.000
_cell.angle_alpha   90.00
_cell.angle_beta   90.00
_cell.angle_gamma   90.00
#
_symmetry.space_group_name_H-M   'P 1'
#
loop_
_entity.id
_entity.type
_entity.pdbx_description
1 polymer ?
#
loop_
_entity_poly.entity_id
_entity_poly.type
_entity_poly.pdbx_seq_one_letter_code
_entity_poly.pdbx_strand_id
1 'polypeptide(L)'
;MNPLHSFRVRQSLSSATAAAEPEPPARSLTPRLIGGELEALRRELVACGRELQSAPPFRGGSFVDDTLRLLARLTCRIAIIGQVKAGKSSFINGLVRRPGLLPTDVNPWTTAVTHLHFGRSDAPANVAAQFTFFEPNEWERLAHGGGHIRELTQRLVPGFEVELLQKHLDAMRRRSEQRLGSTLGQLLGKKHAFPSLSIDVLERYVCSGLPGAGTEHKGIYSDVVKTADLYFSSSDFGFPTTIIDTPGTNDPFLVRDEITRRTLESADVYIVMLTARQALSSADVALLRILRGLHKERIAVFINRIDELGDVARDIAPIMQHVRDGLRREFPTSEIPIVAGSAFWAEMAMSGSEADIDRVLSPKVKAYAQY
;
A
#
# COMPACT_ATOMS: atom_id res chain seq x y z
N MET A 1 -41.55 34.50 26.26
CA MET A 1 -41.69 34.01 27.66
C MET A 1 -42.84 33.03 27.69
N ASN A 2 -42.54 31.78 28.07
CA ASN A 2 -43.52 30.71 28.33
C ASN A 2 -44.25 30.99 29.67
N PRO A 3 -45.42 30.38 29.96
CA PRO A 3 -45.37 29.06 30.61
C PRO A 3 -46.49 28.05 30.25
N LEU A 4 -46.22 26.83 30.72
CA LEU A 4 -46.80 25.50 30.49
C LEU A 4 -48.11 25.16 31.24
N HIS A 5 -48.66 23.98 30.87
CA HIS A 5 -49.63 23.07 31.55
C HIS A 5 -51.08 23.11 31.00
N SER A 6 -51.81 22.03 30.69
CA SER A 6 -51.57 20.58 30.81
C SER A 6 -52.71 19.72 30.19
N PHE A 7 -52.43 18.41 30.03
CA PHE A 7 -53.32 17.23 30.08
C PHE A 7 -54.16 16.73 28.88
N ARG A 8 -54.04 15.40 28.69
CA ARG A 8 -54.53 14.46 27.67
C ARG A 8 -56.02 14.15 27.76
N VAL A 9 -56.67 13.81 26.62
CA VAL A 9 -57.58 12.64 26.53
C VAL A 9 -57.40 11.94 25.18
N ARG A 10 -57.35 10.60 25.24
CA ARG A 10 -57.20 9.61 24.17
C ARG A 10 -58.44 9.54 23.26
N GLN A 11 -58.25 9.35 21.96
CA GLN A 11 -59.12 8.46 21.19
C GLN A 11 -58.28 7.49 20.36
N SER A 12 -58.53 6.23 20.63
CA SER A 12 -57.95 5.02 20.06
C SER A 12 -58.63 4.68 18.74
N LEU A 13 -57.85 4.47 17.68
CA LEU A 13 -58.23 3.57 16.59
C LEU A 13 -57.01 2.71 16.25
N SER A 14 -57.17 1.43 16.53
CA SER A 14 -56.21 0.36 16.29
C SER A 14 -56.49 -0.24 14.91
N SER A 15 -55.46 -0.36 14.08
CA SER A 15 -55.41 -1.39 13.03
C SER A 15 -53.96 -1.75 12.73
N ALA A 16 -53.54 -2.88 13.31
CA ALA A 16 -52.52 -3.83 12.86
C ALA A 16 -51.23 -3.28 12.22
N THR A 17 -50.23 -3.01 13.06
CA THR A 17 -48.82 -2.98 12.66
C THR A 17 -48.32 -4.40 12.47
N ALA A 18 -47.93 -4.74 11.24
CA ALA A 18 -47.05 -5.88 10.98
C ALA A 18 -45.76 -5.67 11.76
N ALA A 19 -45.39 -6.65 12.60
CA ALA A 19 -44.18 -6.59 13.41
C ALA A 19 -42.96 -6.52 12.48
N ALA A 20 -42.34 -5.35 12.42
CA ALA A 20 -41.01 -5.20 11.85
C ALA A 20 -40.05 -6.02 12.73
N GLU A 21 -39.34 -6.96 12.13
CA GLU A 21 -38.22 -7.64 12.77
C GLU A 21 -37.24 -6.58 13.30
N PRO A 22 -36.68 -6.75 14.50
CA PRO A 22 -35.73 -5.79 15.03
C PRO A 22 -34.52 -5.73 14.08
N GLU A 23 -34.24 -4.53 13.56
CA GLU A 23 -32.98 -4.27 12.85
C GLU A 23 -31.82 -4.84 13.69
N PRO A 24 -30.90 -5.60 13.07
CA PRO A 24 -29.76 -6.11 13.81
C PRO A 24 -29.01 -4.92 14.41
N PRO A 25 -28.56 -5.01 15.68
CA PRO A 25 -27.89 -3.90 16.32
C PRO A 25 -26.70 -3.49 15.45
N ALA A 26 -26.69 -2.22 15.03
CA ALA A 26 -25.55 -1.64 14.33
C ALA A 26 -24.30 -2.01 15.11
N ARG A 27 -23.45 -2.88 14.52
CA ARG A 27 -22.21 -3.30 15.14
C ARG A 27 -21.44 -2.02 15.47
N SER A 28 -21.31 -1.74 16.77
CA SER A 28 -20.41 -0.73 17.30
C SER A 28 -18.99 -1.13 16.88
N LEU A 29 -18.60 -0.71 15.68
CA LEU A 29 -17.24 -0.82 15.16
C LEU A 29 -16.44 0.29 15.85
N THR A 30 -16.13 0.11 17.13
CA THR A 30 -14.89 0.72 17.63
C THR A 30 -13.77 0.04 16.82
N PRO A 31 -13.11 0.75 15.90
CA PRO A 31 -12.20 0.08 15.00
C PRO A 31 -11.01 -0.41 15.83
N ARG A 32 -10.91 -1.73 16.02
CA ARG A 32 -9.66 -2.33 16.49
C ARG A 32 -8.57 -1.88 15.53
N LEU A 33 -7.63 -1.08 16.02
CA LEU A 33 -6.52 -0.62 15.20
C LEU A 33 -5.73 -1.84 14.71
N ILE A 34 -5.39 -1.86 13.42
CA ILE A 34 -4.66 -2.97 12.81
C ILE A 34 -3.34 -3.17 13.57
N GLY A 35 -3.09 -4.39 14.05
CA GLY A 35 -1.90 -4.72 14.85
C GLY A 35 -2.03 -4.48 16.36
N GLY A 36 -3.19 -4.03 16.88
CA GLY A 36 -3.36 -3.78 18.32
C GLY A 36 -3.08 -5.01 19.21
N GLU A 37 -3.41 -6.21 18.76
CA GLU A 37 -3.09 -7.47 19.48
C GLU A 37 -1.57 -7.75 19.48
N LEU A 38 -0.87 -7.48 18.38
CA LEU A 38 0.60 -7.59 18.32
C LEU A 38 1.27 -6.63 19.29
N GLU A 39 0.72 -5.42 19.42
CA GLU A 39 1.22 -4.42 20.36
C GLU A 39 0.93 -4.78 21.82
N ALA A 40 -0.19 -5.46 22.11
CA ALA A 40 -0.46 -6.01 23.44
C ALA A 40 0.59 -7.08 23.80
N LEU A 41 0.82 -8.04 22.91
CA LEU A 41 1.84 -9.09 23.09
C LEU A 41 3.25 -8.48 23.22
N ARG A 42 3.59 -7.48 22.41
CA ARG A 42 4.88 -6.79 22.51
C ARG A 42 5.06 -6.12 23.87
N ARG A 43 4.01 -5.48 24.40
CA ARG A 43 4.04 -4.84 25.73
C ARG A 43 4.21 -5.87 26.85
N GLU A 44 3.52 -7.00 26.77
CA GLU A 44 3.68 -8.11 27.72
C GLU A 44 5.12 -8.64 27.72
N LEU A 45 5.67 -8.95 26.53
CA LEU A 45 7.06 -9.42 26.41
C LEU A 45 8.08 -8.40 26.92
N VAL A 46 7.87 -7.11 26.66
CA VAL A 46 8.73 -6.04 27.18
C VAL A 46 8.62 -5.94 28.71
N ALA A 47 7.43 -6.11 29.28
CA ALA A 47 7.26 -6.11 30.74
C ALA A 47 8.01 -7.28 31.38
N CYS A 48 7.86 -8.50 30.84
CA CYS A 48 8.61 -9.67 31.31
C CYS A 48 10.13 -9.48 31.18
N GLY A 49 10.60 -8.92 30.06
CA GLY A 49 12.02 -8.65 29.87
C GLY A 49 12.57 -7.64 30.88
N ARG A 50 11.80 -6.60 31.22
CA ARG A 50 12.19 -5.62 32.24
C ARG A 50 12.23 -6.20 33.65
N GLU A 51 11.29 -7.09 33.98
CA GLU A 51 11.29 -7.82 35.24
C GLU A 51 12.55 -8.68 35.38
N LEU A 52 12.92 -9.42 34.32
CA LEU A 52 14.16 -10.18 34.27
C LEU A 52 15.41 -9.29 34.40
N GLN A 53 15.43 -8.10 33.79
CA GLN A 53 16.55 -7.16 33.94
C GLN A 53 16.72 -6.63 35.37
N SER A 54 15.63 -6.54 36.15
CA SER A 54 15.69 -6.12 37.55
C SER A 54 16.11 -7.22 38.53
N ALA A 55 16.14 -8.48 38.07
CA ALA A 55 16.59 -9.61 38.88
C ALA A 55 18.12 -9.58 39.06
N PRO A 56 18.66 -10.28 40.08
CA PRO A 56 20.10 -10.45 40.22
C PRO A 56 20.75 -10.98 38.93
N PRO A 57 22.02 -10.62 38.64
CA PRO A 57 22.68 -11.05 37.41
C PRO A 57 22.60 -12.57 37.21
N PHE A 58 22.08 -12.97 36.05
CA PHE A 58 21.92 -14.37 35.67
C PHE A 58 22.56 -14.62 34.30
N ARG A 59 22.87 -15.90 34.02
CA ARG A 59 23.33 -16.30 32.69
C ARG A 59 22.20 -16.10 31.68
N GLY A 60 22.40 -15.18 30.73
CA GLY A 60 21.39 -14.84 29.72
C GLY A 60 20.89 -13.39 29.77
N GLY A 61 21.37 -12.55 30.70
CA GLY A 61 21.00 -11.13 30.74
C GLY A 61 21.23 -10.40 29.41
N SER A 62 22.36 -10.65 28.74
CA SER A 62 22.65 -10.06 27.41
C SER A 62 21.63 -10.46 26.34
N PHE A 63 21.11 -11.69 26.39
CA PHE A 63 20.07 -12.15 25.46
C PHE A 63 18.75 -11.41 25.71
N VAL A 64 18.40 -11.13 26.97
CA VAL A 64 17.23 -10.31 27.31
C VAL A 64 17.41 -8.88 26.81
N ASP A 65 18.58 -8.29 26.99
CA ASP A 65 18.89 -6.94 26.47
C ASP A 65 18.75 -6.87 24.94
N ASP A 66 19.29 -7.87 24.23
CA ASP A 66 19.19 -7.97 22.77
C ASP A 66 17.73 -8.16 22.32
N THR A 67 16.97 -9.00 23.02
CA THR A 67 15.56 -9.24 22.73
C THR A 67 14.72 -7.98 22.95
N LEU A 68 14.96 -7.23 24.02
CA LEU A 68 14.28 -5.96 24.28
C LEU A 68 14.61 -4.91 23.21
N ARG A 69 15.87 -4.84 22.76
CA ARG A 69 16.28 -3.99 21.64
C ARG A 69 15.60 -4.39 20.33
N LEU A 70 15.44 -5.69 20.08
CA LEU A 70 14.70 -6.20 18.93
C LEU A 70 13.23 -5.80 19.00
N LEU A 71 12.56 -6.09 20.12
CA LEU A 71 11.15 -5.75 20.36
C LEU A 71 10.88 -4.24 20.19
N ALA A 72 11.81 -3.37 20.61
CA ALA A 72 11.68 -1.93 20.46
C ALA A 72 11.75 -1.43 19.01
N ARG A 73 12.31 -2.23 18.10
CA ARG A 73 12.51 -1.91 16.66
C ARG A 73 11.60 -2.70 15.74
N LEU A 74 10.74 -3.57 16.27
CA LEU A 74 9.82 -4.33 15.44
C LEU A 74 8.86 -3.40 14.72
N THR A 75 8.65 -3.69 13.44
CA THR A 75 7.66 -3.03 12.59
C THR A 75 7.08 -4.07 11.65
N CYS A 76 5.77 -3.98 11.41
CA CYS A 76 5.08 -4.77 10.42
C CYS A 76 5.22 -4.09 9.05
N ARG A 77 5.84 -4.76 8.08
CA ARG A 77 6.04 -4.26 6.72
C ARG A 77 5.03 -4.87 5.78
N ILE A 78 4.17 -4.05 5.19
CA ILE A 78 3.13 -4.48 4.26
C ILE A 78 3.47 -3.93 2.87
N ALA A 79 3.82 -4.81 1.93
CA ALA A 79 4.11 -4.44 0.56
C ALA A 79 2.87 -4.53 -0.32
N ILE A 80 2.56 -3.45 -1.03
CA ILE A 80 1.49 -3.42 -2.03
C ILE A 80 2.11 -3.61 -3.40
N ILE A 81 1.75 -4.69 -4.08
CA ILE A 81 2.36 -5.12 -5.34
C ILE A 81 1.29 -5.42 -6.38
N GLY A 82 1.59 -5.20 -7.65
CA GLY A 82 0.61 -5.35 -8.73
C GLY A 82 0.98 -4.50 -9.94
N GLN A 83 0.31 -4.74 -11.06
CA GLN A 83 0.62 -4.06 -12.32
C GLN A 83 0.54 -2.53 -12.21
N VAL A 84 1.20 -1.84 -13.15
CA VAL A 84 0.97 -0.40 -13.38
C VAL A 84 -0.54 -0.23 -13.63
N LYS A 85 -1.16 0.83 -13.09
CA LYS A 85 -2.63 1.06 -13.14
C LYS A 85 -3.48 0.09 -12.30
N ALA A 86 -2.94 -0.84 -11.52
CA ALA A 86 -3.77 -1.66 -10.61
C ALA A 86 -4.45 -0.85 -9.47
N GLY A 87 -4.06 0.43 -9.30
CA GLY A 87 -4.62 1.33 -8.29
C GLY A 87 -4.00 1.17 -6.89
N LYS A 88 -2.71 0.82 -6.83
CA LYS A 88 -1.94 0.62 -5.59
C LYS A 88 -1.92 1.88 -4.72
N SER A 89 -1.50 3.02 -5.27
CA SER A 89 -1.40 4.28 -4.54
C SER A 89 -2.78 4.79 -4.09
N SER A 90 -3.82 4.66 -4.93
CA SER A 90 -5.21 4.95 -4.54
C SER A 90 -5.69 4.05 -3.40
N PHE A 91 -5.38 2.75 -3.46
CA PHE A 91 -5.71 1.80 -2.39
C PHE A 91 -4.99 2.18 -1.09
N ILE A 92 -3.71 2.56 -1.15
CA ILE A 92 -2.94 2.99 0.02
C ILE A 92 -3.57 4.25 0.63
N ASN A 93 -3.85 5.28 -0.18
CA ASN A 93 -4.53 6.49 0.27
C ASN A 93 -5.83 6.17 1.02
N GLY A 94 -6.60 5.23 0.46
CA GLY A 94 -7.80 4.69 1.08
C GLY A 94 -7.54 4.00 2.42
N LEU A 95 -6.59 3.08 2.44
CA LEU A 95 -6.21 2.25 3.59
C LEU A 95 -5.70 3.10 4.77
N VAL A 96 -4.90 4.13 4.49
CA VAL A 96 -4.35 5.03 5.52
C VAL A 96 -5.30 6.19 5.85
N ARG A 97 -6.50 6.22 5.26
CA ARG A 97 -7.52 7.26 5.43
C ARG A 97 -7.03 8.68 5.14
N ARG A 98 -6.19 8.82 4.11
CA ARG A 98 -5.65 10.09 3.64
C ARG A 98 -5.84 10.19 2.14
N PRO A 99 -7.05 10.54 1.68
CA PRO A 99 -7.31 10.72 0.25
C PRO A 99 -6.35 11.78 -0.31
N GLY A 100 -5.85 11.53 -1.52
CA GLY A 100 -4.89 12.41 -2.19
C GLY A 100 -3.46 12.46 -1.62
N LEU A 101 -3.10 11.60 -0.64
CA LEU A 101 -1.75 11.60 -0.07
C LEU A 101 -0.67 11.23 -1.10
N LEU A 102 -0.74 10.01 -1.64
CA LEU A 102 0.15 9.55 -2.70
C LEU A 102 -0.43 9.96 -4.05
N PRO A 103 0.42 10.38 -4.99
CA PRO A 103 -0.04 10.68 -6.32
C PRO A 103 -0.54 9.41 -7.03
N THR A 104 -1.63 9.56 -7.76
CA THR A 104 -2.28 8.46 -8.49
C THR A 104 -2.09 8.56 -10.00
N ASP A 105 -1.43 9.63 -10.47
CA ASP A 105 -1.07 9.85 -11.87
C ASP A 105 -0.29 8.66 -12.41
N VAL A 106 -0.80 8.08 -13.49
CA VAL A 106 -0.25 6.83 -13.97
C VAL A 106 0.82 7.07 -15.02
N ASN A 107 2.05 6.81 -14.64
CA ASN A 107 3.14 6.66 -15.59
C ASN A 107 3.88 5.34 -15.35
N PRO A 108 4.14 4.53 -16.39
CA PRO A 108 4.85 3.26 -16.25
C PRO A 108 6.34 3.37 -15.91
N TRP A 109 6.80 4.55 -15.47
CA TRP A 109 8.22 4.85 -15.20
C TRP A 109 8.44 5.37 -13.77
N THR A 110 7.44 5.25 -12.88
CA THR A 110 7.60 5.65 -11.47
C THR A 110 8.52 4.65 -10.77
N THR A 111 9.79 5.02 -10.61
CA THR A 111 10.85 4.11 -10.14
C THR A 111 11.01 4.06 -8.62
N ALA A 112 10.57 5.09 -7.91
CA ALA A 112 10.80 5.20 -6.47
C ALA A 112 9.89 4.26 -5.67
N VAL A 113 10.51 3.42 -4.83
CA VAL A 113 9.77 2.70 -3.78
C VAL A 113 9.40 3.68 -2.68
N THR A 114 8.12 3.77 -2.35
CA THR A 114 7.63 4.72 -1.34
C THR A 114 7.27 3.99 -0.05
N HIS A 115 7.93 4.32 1.04
CA HIS A 115 7.68 3.78 2.37
C HIS A 115 6.88 4.79 3.20
N LEU A 116 5.76 4.36 3.77
CA LEU A 116 4.94 5.14 4.68
C LEU A 116 5.08 4.52 6.07
N HIS A 117 5.81 5.21 6.94
CA HIS A 117 6.13 4.77 8.29
C HIS A 117 5.16 5.35 9.30
N PHE A 118 4.53 4.49 10.09
CA PHE A 118 3.58 4.84 11.14
C PHE A 118 4.07 4.33 12.49
N GLY A 119 4.14 5.21 13.48
CA GLY A 119 4.47 4.84 14.87
C GLY A 119 5.89 4.28 15.04
N ARG A 120 6.83 4.59 14.15
CA ARG A 120 8.22 4.16 14.25
C ARG A 120 8.96 4.96 15.32
N SER A 121 9.55 4.25 16.29
CA SER A 121 10.37 4.82 17.36
C SER A 121 11.73 5.32 16.88
N ASP A 122 12.20 4.84 15.73
CA ASP A 122 13.47 5.20 15.09
C ASP A 122 13.31 6.20 13.94
N ALA A 123 12.16 6.87 13.84
CA ALA A 123 11.95 7.94 12.89
C ALA A 123 12.97 9.08 13.12
N PRO A 124 13.60 9.64 12.07
CA PRO A 124 14.52 10.75 12.24
C PRO A 124 13.82 11.99 12.84
N ALA A 125 14.49 12.67 13.77
CA ALA A 125 13.95 13.86 14.41
C ALA A 125 13.73 14.98 13.38
N ASN A 126 12.57 15.64 13.43
CA ASN A 126 12.19 16.75 12.53
C ASN A 126 12.22 16.39 11.03
N VAL A 127 11.92 15.13 10.68
CA VAL A 127 11.80 14.70 9.28
C VAL A 127 10.43 14.05 9.07
N ALA A 128 9.62 14.65 8.20
CA ALA A 128 8.34 14.10 7.74
C ALA A 128 8.46 13.39 6.38
N ALA A 129 9.42 13.79 5.55
CA ALA A 129 9.70 13.15 4.28
C ALA A 129 11.20 13.14 3.99
N GLN A 130 11.71 12.03 3.49
CA GLN A 130 13.10 11.89 3.05
C GLN A 130 13.13 11.20 1.69
N PHE A 131 13.82 11.79 0.74
CA PHE A 131 14.03 11.23 -0.59
C PHE A 131 15.50 10.89 -0.75
N THR A 132 15.79 9.62 -1.04
CA THR A 132 17.15 9.15 -1.32
C THR A 132 17.32 9.08 -2.82
N PHE A 133 18.39 9.68 -3.35
CA PHE A 133 18.73 9.59 -4.76
C PHE A 133 19.57 8.34 -5.05
N PHE A 134 19.57 7.88 -6.30
CA PHE A 134 20.48 6.81 -6.73
C PHE A 134 21.95 7.21 -6.55
N GLU A 135 22.81 6.22 -6.30
CA GLU A 135 24.26 6.41 -6.34
C GLU A 135 24.76 6.61 -7.78
N PRO A 136 25.89 7.31 -8.01
CA PRO A 136 26.44 7.57 -9.34
C PRO A 136 26.56 6.32 -10.25
N ASN A 137 26.99 5.19 -9.67
CA ASN A 137 27.21 3.94 -10.39
C ASN A 137 26.02 2.97 -10.22
N GLU A 138 24.88 3.41 -9.69
CA GLU A 138 23.75 2.53 -9.43
C GLU A 138 23.04 2.09 -10.70
N TRP A 139 22.84 2.98 -11.68
CA TRP A 139 22.24 2.61 -12.97
C TRP A 139 23.01 1.51 -13.70
N GLU A 140 24.35 1.58 -13.69
CA GLU A 140 25.19 0.53 -14.27
C GLU A 140 25.06 -0.79 -13.51
N ARG A 141 25.00 -0.73 -12.17
CA ARG A 141 24.69 -1.91 -11.34
C ARG A 141 23.28 -2.45 -11.61
N LEU A 142 22.30 -1.63 -11.96
CA LEU A 142 20.96 -2.08 -12.33
C LEU A 142 20.94 -2.69 -13.75
N ALA A 143 21.71 -2.12 -14.69
CA ALA A 143 21.83 -2.61 -16.05
C ALA A 143 22.57 -3.95 -16.14
N HIS A 144 23.57 -4.15 -15.27
CA HIS A 144 24.48 -5.29 -15.31
C HIS A 144 24.34 -6.24 -14.12
N GLY A 145 23.65 -5.85 -13.04
CA GLY A 145 23.52 -6.63 -11.81
C GLY A 145 22.78 -7.95 -12.01
N GLY A 146 23.41 -9.04 -11.57
CA GLY A 146 22.81 -10.38 -11.53
C GLY A 146 21.97 -10.60 -10.26
N GLY A 147 21.28 -11.74 -10.16
CA GLY A 147 20.57 -12.15 -8.95
C GLY A 147 19.50 -13.21 -9.19
N HIS A 148 19.16 -13.94 -8.12
CA HIS A 148 18.19 -15.04 -8.17
C HIS A 148 16.81 -14.60 -8.67
N ILE A 149 16.30 -13.44 -8.22
CA ILE A 149 15.04 -12.88 -8.71
C ILE A 149 15.13 -12.55 -10.20
N ARG A 150 16.25 -11.99 -10.70
CA ARG A 150 16.41 -11.69 -12.14
C ARG A 150 16.33 -12.97 -12.97
N GLU A 151 17.00 -14.03 -12.56
CA GLU A 151 16.93 -15.34 -13.21
C GLU A 151 15.51 -15.92 -13.17
N LEU A 152 14.84 -15.84 -12.01
CA LEU A 152 13.44 -16.25 -11.88
C LEU A 152 12.54 -15.42 -12.81
N THR A 153 12.76 -14.12 -12.93
CA THR A 153 11.98 -13.23 -13.80
C THR A 153 12.15 -13.61 -15.26
N GLN A 154 13.39 -13.82 -15.72
CA GLN A 154 13.67 -14.26 -17.08
C GLN A 154 12.97 -15.58 -17.41
N ARG A 155 12.85 -16.48 -16.43
CA ARG A 155 12.17 -17.76 -16.59
C ARG A 155 10.65 -17.66 -16.52
N LEU A 156 10.11 -16.76 -15.70
CA LEU A 156 8.70 -16.74 -15.31
C LEU A 156 7.86 -15.67 -16.02
N VAL A 157 8.48 -14.59 -16.52
CA VAL A 157 7.80 -13.46 -17.18
C VAL A 157 8.00 -13.55 -18.70
N PRO A 158 6.95 -13.89 -19.49
CA PRO A 158 7.03 -13.92 -20.94
C PRO A 158 7.36 -12.54 -21.53
N GLY A 159 8.22 -12.49 -22.55
CA GLY A 159 8.62 -11.24 -23.23
C GLY A 159 9.62 -10.38 -22.47
N PHE A 160 10.18 -10.89 -21.37
CA PHE A 160 11.22 -10.20 -20.62
C PHE A 160 12.58 -10.34 -21.29
N GLU A 161 13.05 -9.27 -21.92
CA GLU A 161 14.40 -9.21 -22.48
C GLU A 161 15.30 -8.28 -21.67
N VAL A 162 16.55 -8.69 -21.46
CA VAL A 162 17.56 -7.88 -20.74
C VAL A 162 17.89 -6.62 -21.54
N GLU A 163 17.89 -6.70 -22.87
CA GLU A 163 18.21 -5.56 -23.74
C GLU A 163 17.17 -4.44 -23.64
N LEU A 164 15.88 -4.79 -23.49
CA LEU A 164 14.81 -3.82 -23.26
C LEU A 164 14.99 -3.06 -21.93
N LEU A 165 15.60 -3.69 -20.91
CA LEU A 165 15.97 -3.01 -19.66
C LEU A 165 16.99 -1.91 -19.89
N GLN A 166 18.06 -2.26 -20.59
CA GLN A 166 19.21 -1.37 -20.77
C GLN A 166 18.77 -0.13 -21.54
N LYS A 167 17.99 -0.33 -22.61
CA LYS A 167 17.34 0.77 -23.34
C LYS A 167 16.47 1.65 -22.44
N HIS A 168 15.76 1.06 -21.48
CA HIS A 168 14.91 1.78 -20.54
C HIS A 168 15.71 2.61 -19.52
N LEU A 169 16.77 2.03 -18.94
CA LEU A 169 17.69 2.72 -18.03
C LEU A 169 18.43 3.85 -18.74
N ASP A 170 18.89 3.63 -19.97
CA ASP A 170 19.53 4.66 -20.79
C ASP A 170 18.57 5.81 -21.11
N ALA A 171 17.32 5.52 -21.41
CA ALA A 171 16.30 6.54 -21.63
C ALA A 171 16.03 7.36 -20.36
N MET A 172 15.90 6.71 -19.21
CA MET A 172 15.75 7.36 -17.90
C MET A 172 16.94 8.26 -17.56
N ARG A 173 18.16 7.77 -17.78
CA ARG A 173 19.39 8.55 -17.61
C ARG A 173 19.42 9.78 -18.51
N ARG A 174 19.16 9.63 -19.82
CA ARG A 174 19.14 10.76 -20.77
C ARG A 174 18.10 11.81 -20.40
N ARG A 175 16.89 11.39 -20.00
CA ARG A 175 15.85 12.33 -19.52
C ARG A 175 16.30 13.09 -18.28
N SER A 176 16.96 12.40 -17.35
CA SER A 176 17.50 13.00 -16.13
C SER A 176 18.61 14.01 -16.45
N GLU A 177 19.53 13.66 -17.35
CA GLU A 177 20.59 14.56 -17.82
C GLU A 177 20.02 15.79 -18.53
N GLN A 178 18.99 15.62 -19.37
CA GLN A 178 18.30 16.74 -20.04
C GLN A 178 17.56 17.64 -19.06
N ARG A 179 16.92 17.07 -18.03
CA ARG A 179 16.09 17.81 -17.07
C ARG A 179 16.91 18.49 -15.96
N LEU A 180 17.94 17.82 -15.46
CA LEU A 180 18.73 18.26 -14.29
C LEU A 180 20.10 18.83 -14.66
N GLY A 181 20.58 18.58 -15.89
CA GLY A 181 21.85 19.13 -16.38
C GLY A 181 23.01 18.92 -15.43
N SER A 182 23.72 20.01 -15.11
CA SER A 182 24.86 20.00 -14.20
C SER A 182 24.50 19.70 -12.74
N THR A 183 23.24 19.87 -12.34
CA THR A 183 22.77 19.57 -10.98
C THR A 183 22.67 18.07 -10.74
N LEU A 184 22.52 17.24 -11.77
CA LEU A 184 22.39 15.78 -11.64
C LEU A 184 23.51 15.18 -10.78
N GLY A 185 24.78 15.45 -11.14
CA GLY A 185 25.93 14.91 -10.39
C GLY A 185 26.01 15.41 -8.94
N GLN A 186 25.39 16.54 -8.62
CA GLN A 186 25.31 17.05 -7.26
C GLN A 186 24.21 16.39 -6.44
N LEU A 187 23.23 15.71 -7.06
CA LEU A 187 22.12 15.04 -6.39
C LEU A 187 22.41 13.57 -6.09
N LEU A 188 23.17 12.89 -6.96
CA LEU A 188 23.44 11.46 -6.82
C LEU A 188 24.17 11.16 -5.49
N GLY A 189 23.75 10.08 -4.83
CA GLY A 189 24.23 9.66 -3.51
C GLY A 189 23.78 10.55 -2.33
N LYS A 190 22.99 11.60 -2.59
CA LYS A 190 22.46 12.48 -1.53
C LYS A 190 21.06 12.11 -1.10
N LYS A 191 20.61 12.80 -0.06
CA LYS A 191 19.25 12.74 0.47
C LYS A 191 18.69 14.15 0.59
N HIS A 192 17.42 14.31 0.27
CA HIS A 192 16.65 15.51 0.61
C HIS A 192 15.68 15.17 1.73
N ALA A 193 15.74 15.90 2.85
CA ALA A 193 14.87 15.72 3.99
C ALA A 193 14.04 16.97 4.21
N PHE A 194 12.76 16.78 4.54
CA PHE A 194 11.79 17.84 4.75
C PHE A 194 11.12 17.68 6.12
N PRO A 195 10.98 18.76 6.90
CA PRO A 195 10.36 18.72 8.22
C PRO A 195 8.84 18.60 8.16
N SER A 196 8.24 18.94 7.02
CA SER A 196 6.82 18.78 6.74
C SER A 196 6.61 18.08 5.41
N LEU A 197 5.49 17.36 5.29
CA LEU A 197 5.08 16.71 4.05
C LEU A 197 4.00 17.58 3.38
N SER A 198 4.24 17.96 2.12
CA SER A 198 3.22 18.53 1.24
C SER A 198 3.08 17.70 -0.03
N ILE A 199 1.90 17.75 -0.64
CA ILE A 199 1.62 17.07 -1.91
C ILE A 199 2.57 17.59 -3.00
N ASP A 200 2.78 18.91 -3.09
CA ASP A 200 3.69 19.50 -4.08
C ASP A 200 5.13 18.99 -3.96
N VAL A 201 5.61 18.74 -2.72
CA VAL A 201 6.92 18.13 -2.51
C VAL A 201 6.87 16.70 -3.03
N LEU A 202 5.88 15.89 -2.65
CA LEU A 202 5.80 14.51 -3.10
C LEU A 202 5.71 14.39 -4.63
N GLU A 203 4.93 15.27 -5.28
CA GLU A 203 4.78 15.28 -6.73
C GLU A 203 6.10 15.57 -7.47
N ARG A 204 7.01 16.35 -6.88
CA ARG A 204 8.33 16.61 -7.50
C ARG A 204 9.23 15.37 -7.54
N TYR A 205 9.07 14.45 -6.59
CA TYR A 205 9.98 13.32 -6.40
C TYR A 205 9.38 11.99 -6.83
N VAL A 206 8.06 11.82 -6.71
CA VAL A 206 7.37 10.54 -6.90
C VAL A 206 6.45 10.56 -8.12
N CYS A 207 5.88 11.71 -8.52
CA CYS A 207 5.13 11.77 -9.77
C CYS A 207 6.06 11.72 -10.97
N SER A 208 5.52 11.27 -12.09
CA SER A 208 6.06 11.54 -13.40
C SER A 208 5.65 12.93 -13.91
N GLY A 209 6.61 13.76 -14.27
CA GLY A 209 6.35 14.96 -15.07
C GLY A 209 6.20 14.56 -16.53
N LEU A 210 5.00 14.71 -17.11
CA LEU A 210 4.85 14.68 -18.56
C LEU A 210 5.29 16.04 -19.14
N PRO A 211 6.10 16.08 -20.21
CA PRO A 211 6.36 17.32 -20.92
C PRO A 211 5.06 17.84 -21.57
N GLY A 212 4.70 19.11 -21.32
CA GLY A 212 3.65 19.81 -22.08
C GLY A 212 2.31 20.05 -21.38
N ALA A 213 2.10 19.59 -20.15
CA ALA A 213 0.87 19.86 -19.38
C ALA A 213 1.07 20.95 -18.31
N GLY A 214 1.40 22.18 -18.70
CA GLY A 214 1.27 23.41 -17.88
C GLY A 214 1.85 23.41 -16.45
N THR A 215 2.67 22.43 -16.06
CA THR A 215 3.13 22.20 -14.69
C THR A 215 4.62 21.93 -14.73
N GLU A 216 5.41 23.00 -14.86
CA GLU A 216 6.88 22.96 -15.03
C GLU A 216 7.65 22.29 -13.88
N HIS A 217 6.96 21.83 -12.82
CA HIS A 217 7.57 21.35 -11.58
C HIS A 217 7.19 19.92 -11.15
N LYS A 218 6.31 19.21 -11.86
CA LYS A 218 5.98 17.82 -11.47
C LYS A 218 7.07 16.84 -11.92
N GLY A 219 7.39 15.89 -11.04
CA GLY A 219 8.31 14.79 -11.35
C GLY A 219 9.70 15.20 -11.80
N ILE A 220 10.22 16.31 -11.28
CA ILE A 220 11.57 16.77 -11.58
C ILE A 220 12.59 15.67 -11.27
N TYR A 221 12.42 15.00 -10.13
CA TYR A 221 13.39 14.05 -9.59
C TYR A 221 13.00 12.58 -9.74
N SER A 222 11.84 12.24 -10.30
CA SER A 222 11.34 10.85 -10.29
C SER A 222 12.15 9.85 -11.09
N ASP A 223 12.96 10.33 -12.05
CA ASP A 223 13.92 9.50 -12.79
C ASP A 223 15.26 9.33 -12.02
N VAL A 224 15.46 9.94 -10.86
CA VAL A 224 16.71 9.88 -10.07
C VAL A 224 16.50 9.55 -8.59
N VAL A 225 15.25 9.52 -8.13
CA VAL A 225 14.89 9.16 -6.78
C VAL A 225 14.72 7.66 -6.67
N LYS A 226 15.38 7.13 -5.66
CA LYS A 226 15.50 5.71 -5.35
C LYS A 226 14.41 5.27 -4.37
N THR A 227 14.31 5.98 -3.25
CA THR A 227 13.30 5.73 -2.21
C THR A 227 12.70 7.05 -1.73
N ALA A 228 11.43 6.99 -1.36
CA ALA A 228 10.73 8.04 -0.65
C ALA A 228 10.26 7.50 0.70
N ASP A 229 10.85 7.96 1.79
CA ASP A 229 10.48 7.58 3.16
C ASP A 229 9.62 8.69 3.78
N LEU A 230 8.35 8.39 4.03
CA LEU A 230 7.38 9.30 4.63
C LEU A 230 7.14 8.88 6.08
N TYR A 231 7.28 9.81 7.03
CA TYR A 231 7.18 9.54 8.45
C TYR A 231 5.95 10.21 9.04
N PHE A 232 5.13 9.40 9.71
CA PHE A 232 3.89 9.84 10.34
C PHE A 232 3.92 9.54 11.83
N SER A 233 3.63 10.59 12.61
CA SER A 233 3.50 10.51 14.07
C SER A 233 2.19 9.87 14.52
N SER A 234 1.22 9.68 13.62
CA SER A 234 -0.10 9.12 13.94
C SER A 234 -0.03 7.63 14.27
N SER A 235 -0.89 7.21 15.20
CA SER A 235 -1.16 5.81 15.55
C SER A 235 -2.34 5.26 14.75
N ASP A 236 -2.37 5.50 13.44
CA ASP A 236 -3.43 4.96 12.54
C ASP A 236 -3.44 3.42 12.57
N PHE A 237 -2.32 2.83 12.99
CA PHE A 237 -2.13 1.42 13.30
C PHE A 237 -1.91 1.22 14.79
N GLY A 238 -2.33 0.06 15.29
CA GLY A 238 -2.13 -0.36 16.67
C GLY A 238 -0.71 -0.84 16.94
N PHE A 239 0.09 -1.06 15.90
CA PHE A 239 1.47 -1.52 15.94
C PHE A 239 2.34 -0.71 14.95
N PRO A 240 3.63 -0.47 15.22
CA PRO A 240 4.52 0.22 14.27
C PRO A 240 4.47 -0.45 12.89
N THR A 241 4.02 0.28 11.88
CA THR A 241 3.70 -0.29 10.56
C THR A 241 4.38 0.51 9.47
N THR A 242 4.92 -0.18 8.47
CA THR A 242 5.42 0.43 7.24
C THR A 242 4.62 -0.11 6.06
N ILE A 243 3.86 0.76 5.41
CA ILE A 243 3.21 0.43 4.12
C ILE A 243 4.21 0.77 3.02
N ILE A 244 4.37 -0.13 2.06
CA ILE A 244 5.32 0.03 0.97
C ILE A 244 4.55 0.05 -0.35
N ASP A 245 4.49 1.23 -0.97
CA ASP A 245 4.04 1.36 -2.35
C ASP A 245 5.20 0.98 -3.28
N THR A 246 4.98 -0.03 -4.12
CA THR A 246 5.97 -0.48 -5.09
C THR A 246 5.65 0.07 -6.47
N PRO A 247 6.64 0.19 -7.37
CA PRO A 247 6.39 0.41 -8.80
C PRO A 247 5.40 -0.62 -9.40
N GLY A 248 5.01 -0.51 -10.68
CA GLY A 248 4.12 -1.51 -11.28
C GLY A 248 4.85 -2.80 -11.68
N THR A 249 4.20 -3.96 -11.69
CA THR A 249 4.91 -5.23 -12.01
C THR A 249 5.26 -5.42 -13.48
N ASN A 250 4.59 -4.68 -14.37
CA ASN A 250 4.98 -4.53 -15.78
C ASN A 250 6.09 -3.50 -15.95
N ASP A 251 6.47 -2.82 -14.88
CA ASP A 251 7.70 -2.05 -14.86
C ASP A 251 8.86 -3.03 -14.80
N PRO A 252 9.80 -3.01 -15.76
CA PRO A 252 11.02 -3.77 -15.65
C PRO A 252 11.73 -3.60 -14.29
N PHE A 253 11.54 -2.49 -13.57
CA PHE A 253 12.12 -2.25 -12.25
C PHE A 253 11.61 -3.18 -11.13
N LEU A 254 10.35 -3.64 -11.17
CA LEU A 254 9.75 -4.34 -10.01
C LEU A 254 10.41 -5.69 -9.69
N VAL A 255 11.11 -6.26 -10.67
CA VAL A 255 11.74 -7.58 -10.54
C VAL A 255 13.25 -7.52 -10.76
N ARG A 256 13.80 -6.32 -10.95
CA ARG A 256 15.20 -6.13 -11.34
C ARG A 256 15.99 -5.25 -10.39
N ASP A 257 15.33 -4.35 -9.66
CA ASP A 257 16.02 -3.43 -8.77
C ASP A 257 16.37 -4.10 -7.43
N GLU A 258 17.64 -4.00 -7.01
CA GLU A 258 18.12 -4.45 -5.70
C GLU A 258 17.26 -3.89 -4.56
N ILE A 259 16.69 -2.70 -4.73
CA ILE A 259 15.82 -2.05 -3.76
C ILE A 259 14.44 -2.69 -3.74
N THR A 260 13.85 -2.95 -4.92
CA THR A 260 12.58 -3.67 -4.98
C THR A 260 12.75 -5.12 -4.50
N ARG A 261 13.88 -5.77 -4.78
CA ARG A 261 14.24 -7.07 -4.20
C ARG A 261 14.31 -7.00 -2.68
N ARG A 262 15.10 -6.07 -2.11
CA ARG A 262 15.19 -5.90 -0.64
C ARG A 262 13.83 -5.61 -0.02
N THR A 263 13.00 -4.83 -0.72
CA THR A 263 11.63 -4.55 -0.32
C THR A 263 10.79 -5.83 -0.30
N LEU A 264 10.83 -6.60 -1.38
CA LEU A 264 10.14 -7.89 -1.49
C LEU A 264 10.72 -8.93 -0.53
N GLU A 265 11.98 -8.86 -0.11
CA GLU A 265 12.54 -9.80 0.87
C GLU A 265 12.20 -9.44 2.31
N SER A 266 12.17 -8.13 2.62
CA SER A 266 11.96 -7.63 3.98
C SER A 266 10.49 -7.45 4.38
N ALA A 267 9.56 -7.48 3.42
CA ALA A 267 8.14 -7.39 3.74
C ALA A 267 7.63 -8.61 4.53
N ASP A 268 6.76 -8.35 5.50
CA ASP A 268 6.12 -9.34 6.35
C ASP A 268 4.80 -9.83 5.75
N VAL A 269 4.10 -8.96 5.00
CA VAL A 269 2.82 -9.24 4.34
C VAL A 269 2.83 -8.63 2.94
N TYR A 270 2.23 -9.34 1.98
CA TYR A 270 2.05 -8.86 0.60
C TYR A 270 0.57 -8.73 0.29
N ILE A 271 0.17 -7.58 -0.22
CA ILE A 271 -1.15 -7.36 -0.81
C ILE A 271 -0.95 -7.29 -2.33
N VAL A 272 -1.36 -8.35 -3.01
CA VAL A 272 -1.35 -8.45 -4.47
C VAL A 272 -2.61 -7.79 -5.02
N MET A 273 -2.41 -6.66 -5.69
CA MET A 273 -3.43 -5.83 -6.31
C MET A 273 -3.73 -6.31 -7.74
N LEU A 274 -4.94 -6.82 -7.95
CA LEU A 274 -5.50 -7.17 -9.26
C LEU A 274 -6.55 -6.15 -9.67
N THR A 275 -6.83 -6.02 -10.96
CA THR A 275 -7.95 -5.22 -11.48
C THR A 275 -9.14 -6.11 -11.83
N ALA A 276 -10.37 -5.70 -11.48
CA ALA A 276 -11.58 -6.44 -11.79
C ALA A 276 -11.83 -6.60 -13.30
N ARG A 277 -11.35 -5.66 -14.14
CA ARG A 277 -11.49 -5.76 -15.61
C ARG A 277 -10.74 -6.94 -16.22
N GLN A 278 -9.58 -7.26 -15.65
CA GLN A 278 -8.69 -8.31 -16.14
C GLN A 278 -7.98 -8.94 -14.95
N ALA A 279 -8.74 -9.63 -14.11
CA ALA A 279 -8.17 -10.29 -12.96
C ALA A 279 -7.32 -11.48 -13.41
N LEU A 280 -6.17 -11.67 -12.77
CA LEU A 280 -5.27 -12.81 -13.00
C LEU A 280 -4.69 -12.87 -14.42
N SER A 281 -4.20 -11.73 -14.93
CA SER A 281 -3.46 -11.67 -16.19
C SER A 281 -2.17 -12.50 -16.17
N SER A 282 -1.54 -12.71 -17.33
CA SER A 282 -0.26 -13.44 -17.42
C SER A 282 0.85 -12.83 -16.55
N ALA A 283 0.90 -11.51 -16.43
CA ALA A 283 1.87 -10.83 -15.57
C ALA A 283 1.50 -10.92 -14.09
N ASP A 284 0.22 -11.00 -13.73
CA ASP A 284 -0.19 -11.27 -12.35
C ASP A 284 0.21 -12.68 -11.92
N VAL A 285 -0.01 -13.67 -12.80
CA VAL A 285 0.44 -15.06 -12.58
C VAL A 285 1.97 -15.12 -12.45
N ALA A 286 2.70 -14.39 -13.28
CA ALA A 286 4.17 -14.35 -13.19
C ALA A 286 4.64 -13.74 -11.86
N LEU A 287 4.01 -12.65 -11.40
CA LEU A 287 4.27 -12.06 -10.08
C LEU A 287 4.03 -13.07 -8.95
N LEU A 288 2.88 -13.75 -8.98
CA LEU A 288 2.53 -14.76 -7.99
C LEU A 288 3.58 -15.89 -7.94
N ARG A 289 4.08 -16.34 -9.10
CA ARG A 289 5.16 -17.34 -9.17
C ARG A 289 6.49 -16.84 -8.60
N ILE A 290 6.82 -15.57 -8.79
CA ILE A 290 8.01 -14.94 -8.18
C ILE A 290 7.89 -14.96 -6.65
N LEU A 291 6.74 -14.54 -6.10
CA LEU A 291 6.51 -14.54 -4.65
C LEU A 291 6.58 -15.95 -4.06
N ARG A 292 6.03 -16.94 -4.78
CA ARG A 292 6.16 -18.35 -4.41
C ARG A 292 7.62 -18.80 -4.36
N GLY A 293 8.43 -18.39 -5.35
CA GLY A 293 9.87 -18.68 -5.39
C GLY A 293 10.65 -18.05 -4.23
N LEU A 294 10.15 -16.96 -3.65
CA LEU A 294 10.70 -16.31 -2.45
C LEU A 294 10.21 -16.95 -1.14
N HIS A 295 9.49 -18.08 -1.20
CA HIS A 295 8.90 -18.78 -0.05
C HIS A 295 8.05 -17.87 0.84
N LYS A 296 7.26 -16.98 0.23
CA LYS A 296 6.40 -16.03 0.95
C LYS A 296 4.98 -16.57 1.06
N GLU A 297 4.61 -16.98 2.26
CA GLU A 297 3.28 -17.56 2.54
C GLU A 297 2.24 -16.51 3.00
N ARG A 298 2.68 -15.29 3.32
CA ARG A 298 1.82 -14.22 3.85
C ARG A 298 1.30 -13.30 2.75
N ILE A 299 0.55 -13.88 1.83
CA ILE A 299 -0.05 -13.18 0.68
C ILE A 299 -1.55 -12.98 0.93
N ALA A 300 -2.05 -11.80 0.61
CA ALA A 300 -3.47 -11.52 0.42
C ALA A 300 -3.67 -10.92 -0.97
N VAL A 301 -4.82 -11.19 -1.59
CA VAL A 301 -5.17 -10.63 -2.91
C VAL A 301 -6.30 -9.62 -2.74
N PHE A 302 -6.13 -8.46 -3.35
CA PHE A 302 -7.17 -7.44 -3.44
C PHE A 302 -7.55 -7.20 -4.90
N ILE A 303 -8.81 -7.47 -5.25
CA ILE A 303 -9.39 -7.18 -6.57
C ILE A 303 -9.98 -5.78 -6.51
N ASN A 304 -9.27 -4.82 -7.11
CA ASN A 304 -9.64 -3.42 -7.16
C ASN A 304 -10.53 -3.11 -8.37
N ARG A 305 -11.06 -1.89 -8.42
CA ARG A 305 -11.83 -1.34 -9.55
C ARG A 305 -13.16 -2.06 -9.80
N ILE A 306 -13.77 -2.61 -8.76
CA ILE A 306 -15.11 -3.22 -8.92
C ILE A 306 -16.17 -2.20 -9.31
N ASP A 307 -15.92 -0.91 -9.06
CA ASP A 307 -16.74 0.21 -9.51
C ASP A 307 -16.84 0.34 -11.03
N GLU A 308 -15.92 -0.27 -11.77
CA GLU A 308 -15.90 -0.26 -13.23
C GLU A 308 -16.71 -1.41 -13.86
N LEU A 309 -17.27 -2.32 -13.03
CA LEU A 309 -18.11 -3.42 -13.50
C LEU A 309 -19.52 -2.90 -13.85
N GLY A 310 -20.13 -3.46 -14.90
CA GLY A 310 -21.48 -3.08 -15.32
C GLY A 310 -22.57 -3.51 -14.32
N ASP A 311 -22.41 -4.69 -13.72
CA ASP A 311 -23.28 -5.16 -12.66
C ASP A 311 -22.48 -5.85 -11.55
N VAL A 312 -21.97 -5.05 -10.61
CA VAL A 312 -21.08 -5.51 -9.52
C VAL A 312 -21.67 -6.71 -8.77
N ALA A 313 -22.97 -6.67 -8.45
CA ALA A 313 -23.63 -7.73 -7.69
C ALA A 313 -23.66 -9.07 -8.45
N ARG A 314 -23.76 -9.04 -9.79
CA ARG A 314 -23.72 -10.23 -10.63
C ARG A 314 -22.29 -10.68 -10.95
N ASP A 315 -21.41 -9.73 -11.26
CA ASP A 315 -20.13 -9.99 -11.92
C ASP A 315 -19.01 -10.30 -10.91
N ILE A 316 -19.13 -9.88 -9.65
CA ILE A 316 -18.02 -10.04 -8.70
C ILE A 316 -17.79 -11.49 -8.27
N ALA A 317 -18.87 -12.26 -8.07
CA ALA A 317 -18.79 -13.65 -7.67
C ALA A 317 -18.01 -14.54 -8.67
N PRO A 318 -18.31 -14.51 -9.99
CA PRO A 318 -17.53 -15.28 -10.96
C PRO A 318 -16.08 -14.80 -11.08
N ILE A 319 -15.81 -13.50 -10.95
CA ILE A 319 -14.43 -12.96 -10.94
C ILE A 319 -13.65 -13.51 -9.73
N MET A 320 -14.22 -13.42 -8.53
CA MET A 320 -13.62 -13.95 -7.30
C MET A 320 -13.34 -15.45 -7.41
N GLN A 321 -14.26 -16.20 -8.01
CA GLN A 321 -14.09 -17.64 -8.23
C GLN A 321 -12.98 -17.94 -9.24
N HIS A 322 -12.91 -17.21 -10.35
CA HIS A 322 -11.83 -17.33 -11.32
C HIS A 322 -10.45 -17.10 -10.68
N VAL A 323 -10.32 -16.03 -9.88
CA VAL A 323 -9.07 -15.73 -9.15
C VAL A 323 -8.75 -16.83 -8.14
N ARG A 324 -9.74 -17.32 -7.38
CA ARG A 324 -9.55 -18.42 -6.42
C ARG A 324 -9.02 -19.68 -7.09
N ASP A 325 -9.58 -20.05 -8.23
CA ASP A 325 -9.13 -21.23 -8.98
C ASP A 325 -7.72 -21.03 -9.56
N GLY A 326 -7.39 -19.80 -9.97
CA GLY A 326 -6.04 -19.40 -10.33
C GLY A 326 -5.03 -19.55 -9.20
N LEU A 327 -5.36 -19.00 -8.04
CA LEU A 327 -4.50 -19.08 -6.85
C LEU A 327 -4.29 -20.51 -6.40
N ARG A 328 -5.32 -21.38 -6.43
CA ARG A 328 -5.17 -22.81 -6.13
C ARG A 328 -4.21 -23.53 -7.07
N ARG A 329 -4.13 -23.13 -8.35
CA ARG A 329 -3.16 -23.71 -9.29
C ARG A 329 -1.74 -23.28 -8.95
N GLU A 330 -1.53 -22.03 -8.55
CA GLU A 330 -0.19 -21.52 -8.24
C GLU A 330 0.25 -21.84 -6.79
N PHE A 331 -0.68 -21.94 -5.84
CA PHE A 331 -0.45 -22.23 -4.43
C PHE A 331 -1.41 -23.34 -3.94
N PRO A 332 -1.18 -24.61 -4.30
CA PRO A 332 -2.10 -25.70 -4.00
C PRO A 332 -2.32 -25.97 -2.50
N THR A 333 -1.34 -25.60 -1.67
CA THR A 333 -1.32 -25.88 -0.22
C THR A 333 -1.70 -24.67 0.62
N SER A 334 -2.02 -23.52 0.02
CA SER A 334 -2.25 -22.28 0.75
C SER A 334 -3.62 -21.70 0.42
N GLU A 335 -4.39 -21.35 1.45
CA GLU A 335 -5.60 -20.56 1.29
C GLU A 335 -5.27 -19.07 1.34
N ILE A 336 -5.10 -18.47 0.17
CA ILE A 336 -4.81 -17.05 0.04
C ILE A 336 -6.13 -16.26 0.18
N PRO A 337 -6.24 -15.33 1.16
CA PRO A 337 -7.41 -14.48 1.31
C PRO A 337 -7.60 -13.59 0.07
N ILE A 338 -8.85 -13.45 -0.37
CA ILE A 338 -9.22 -12.59 -1.50
C ILE A 338 -10.27 -11.59 -1.00
N VAL A 339 -10.04 -10.32 -1.25
CA VAL A 339 -10.98 -9.23 -0.96
C VAL A 339 -11.24 -8.47 -2.26
N ALA A 340 -12.49 -8.14 -2.51
CA ALA A 340 -12.87 -7.27 -3.62
C ALA A 340 -13.29 -5.89 -3.10
N GLY A 341 -12.90 -4.83 -3.79
CA GLY A 341 -13.26 -3.48 -3.39
C GLY A 341 -12.95 -2.44 -4.44
N SER A 342 -13.23 -1.18 -4.09
CA SER A 342 -12.96 -0.02 -4.93
C SER A 342 -12.24 1.03 -4.10
N ALA A 343 -10.99 1.30 -4.46
CA ALA A 343 -10.26 2.44 -3.91
C ALA A 343 -10.95 3.77 -4.25
N PHE A 344 -11.61 3.85 -5.41
CA PHE A 344 -12.37 5.02 -5.83
C PHE A 344 -13.58 5.26 -4.91
N TRP A 345 -14.37 4.23 -4.61
CA TRP A 345 -15.48 4.37 -3.65
C TRP A 345 -15.00 4.71 -2.24
N ALA A 346 -13.88 4.14 -1.79
CA ALA A 346 -13.30 4.47 -0.49
C ALA A 346 -12.91 5.96 -0.42
N GLU A 347 -12.30 6.49 -1.48
CA GLU A 347 -11.97 7.91 -1.59
C GLU A 347 -13.23 8.79 -1.59
N MET A 348 -14.23 8.46 -2.41
CA MET A 348 -15.51 9.19 -2.44
C MET A 348 -16.23 9.17 -1.08
N ALA A 349 -16.19 8.06 -0.35
CA ALA A 349 -16.80 7.99 0.98
C ALA A 349 -16.07 8.86 2.03
N MET A 350 -14.81 9.20 1.81
CA MET A 350 -14.00 10.01 2.73
C MET A 350 -13.95 11.50 2.36
N SER A 351 -13.95 11.83 1.08
CA SER A 351 -13.76 13.20 0.60
C SER A 351 -14.76 13.67 -0.45
N GLY A 352 -15.66 12.80 -0.93
CA GLY A 352 -16.67 13.16 -1.92
C GLY A 352 -17.76 14.07 -1.34
N SER A 353 -18.31 14.96 -2.17
CA SER A 353 -19.52 15.70 -1.80
C SER A 353 -20.74 14.75 -1.76
N GLU A 354 -21.81 15.17 -1.09
CA GLU A 354 -23.06 14.39 -1.03
C GLU A 354 -23.60 14.07 -2.44
N ALA A 355 -23.47 15.01 -3.38
CA ALA A 355 -23.82 14.82 -4.78
C ALA A 355 -22.91 13.80 -5.51
N ASP A 356 -21.61 13.78 -5.19
CA ASP A 356 -20.68 12.79 -5.76
C ASP A 356 -21.01 11.38 -5.23
N ILE A 357 -21.29 11.28 -3.93
CA ILE A 357 -21.67 10.04 -3.26
C ILE A 357 -22.96 9.48 -3.87
N ASP A 358 -24.00 10.30 -4.04
CA ASP A 358 -25.29 9.86 -4.61
C ASP A 358 -25.16 9.43 -6.07
N ARG A 359 -24.29 10.08 -6.84
CA ARG A 359 -24.01 9.70 -8.22
C ARG A 359 -23.27 8.37 -8.32
N VAL A 360 -22.34 8.11 -7.40
CA VAL A 360 -21.43 6.95 -7.45
C VAL A 360 -22.04 5.71 -6.78
N LEU A 361 -22.71 5.87 -5.63
CA LEU A 361 -23.31 4.78 -4.86
C LEU A 361 -24.72 4.43 -5.37
N SER A 362 -24.79 3.97 -6.63
CA SER A 362 -26.04 3.55 -7.25
C SER A 362 -26.73 2.41 -6.47
N PRO A 363 -28.04 2.14 -6.70
CA PRO A 363 -28.75 1.04 -6.06
C PRO A 363 -28.06 -0.32 -6.19
N LYS A 364 -27.35 -0.58 -7.31
CA LYS A 364 -26.56 -1.81 -7.51
C LYS A 364 -25.35 -1.89 -6.58
N VAL A 365 -24.73 -0.76 -6.27
CA VAL A 365 -23.61 -0.66 -5.32
C VAL A 365 -24.11 -0.87 -3.90
N LYS A 366 -25.27 -0.28 -3.56
CA LYS A 366 -25.93 -0.50 -2.26
C LYS A 366 -26.32 -1.98 -2.07
N ALA A 367 -26.78 -2.65 -3.13
CA ALA A 367 -27.06 -4.08 -3.11
C ALA A 367 -25.79 -4.92 -2.89
N TYR A 368 -24.65 -4.54 -3.48
CA TYR A 368 -23.36 -5.18 -3.18
C TYR A 368 -22.94 -4.97 -1.72
N ALA A 369 -23.15 -3.79 -1.13
CA ALA A 369 -22.79 -3.52 0.26
C ALA A 369 -23.62 -4.31 1.30
N GLN A 370 -24.75 -4.89 0.88
CA GLN A 370 -25.59 -5.77 1.71
C GLN A 370 -25.17 -7.25 1.64
N TYR A 371 -24.30 -7.60 0.68
CA TYR A 371 -23.65 -8.90 0.53
C TYR A 371 -22.39 -8.97 1.40
#